data_AF-M6HRY3-F1
#
_entry.id   AF-M6HRY3-F1
#
_cell.length_a   1.000
_cell.length_b   1.000
_cell.length_c   1.000
_cell.angle_alpha   90.00
_cell.angle_beta   90.00
_cell.angle_gamma   90.00
#
_symmetry.space_group_name_H-M   'P 1'
#
loop_
_entity.id
_entity.type
_entity.pdbx_description
1 polymer ?
#
loop_
_entity_poly.entity_id
_entity_poly.type
_entity_poly.pdbx_seq_one_letter_code
_entity_poly.pdbx_strand_id
1 'polypeptide(L)' 'KELYLEENQLTMLPKQIAALKQLARLSLKGNQFPSEEKERIQRLLPKCNISFKLVFRILYWAESTFTE' A
#
# COMPACT_ATOMS: atom_id res chain seq x y z
N LYS A 1 4.20 -14.28 -7.55
CA LYS A 1 2.76 -14.03 -7.81
C LYS A 1 2.44 -12.60 -7.40
N GLU A 2 1.60 -11.91 -8.15
CA GLU A 2 1.31 -10.48 -7.96
C GLU A 2 -0.20 -10.28 -7.90
N LEU A 3 -0.68 -9.43 -7.00
CA LEU A 3 -2.11 -9.13 -6.82
C LEU A 3 -2.30 -7.61 -6.86
N TYR A 4 -3.21 -7.16 -7.72
CA TYR A 4 -3.54 -5.76 -7.93
C TYR A 4 -5.00 -5.55 -7.55
N LEU A 5 -5.22 -4.75 -6.52
CA LEU A 5 -6.55 -4.35 -6.03
C LEU A 5 -6.67 -2.83 -6.06
N GLU A 6 -6.04 -2.19 -7.05
CA GLU A 6 -5.95 -0.73 -7.14
C GLU A 6 -7.33 -0.09 -7.41
N GLU A 7 -7.48 1.19 -7.04
CA GLU A 7 -8.66 2.02 -7.34
C GLU A 7 -10.00 1.45 -6.86
N ASN A 8 -9.97 0.81 -5.69
CA ASN A 8 -11.17 0.34 -5.01
C ASN A 8 -11.45 1.17 -3.75
N GLN A 9 -12.60 0.92 -3.13
CA GLN A 9 -12.99 1.56 -1.87
C GLN A 9 -12.73 0.63 -0.67
N LEU A 10 -11.69 -0.20 -0.76
CA LEU A 10 -11.37 -1.14 0.32
C LEU A 10 -10.83 -0.37 1.52
N THR A 11 -11.42 -0.63 2.68
CA THR A 11 -10.98 -0.11 3.97
C THR A 11 -10.27 -1.18 4.81
N MET A 12 -10.50 -2.45 4.49
CA MET A 12 -9.93 -3.59 5.20
C MET A 12 -9.67 -4.78 4.28
N LEU A 13 -8.70 -5.62 4.65
CA LEU A 13 -8.47 -6.91 3.97
C LEU A 13 -8.85 -8.09 4.88
N PRO A 14 -9.33 -9.20 4.32
CA PRO A 14 -9.57 -10.42 5.08
C PRO A 14 -8.25 -11.00 5.63
N LYS A 15 -8.28 -11.60 6.82
CA LYS A 15 -7.10 -12.26 7.44
C LYS A 15 -6.55 -13.39 6.55
N GLN A 16 -7.40 -13.96 5.72
CA GLN A 16 -7.10 -15.00 4.74
C GLN A 16 -6.04 -14.55 3.71
N ILE A 17 -5.79 -13.24 3.55
CA ILE A 17 -4.69 -12.73 2.71
C ILE A 17 -3.33 -13.29 3.14
N ALA A 18 -3.15 -13.63 4.43
CA ALA A 18 -1.93 -14.24 4.97
C ALA A 18 -1.66 -15.67 4.44
N ALA A 19 -2.69 -16.35 3.90
CA ALA A 19 -2.51 -17.65 3.26
C ALA A 19 -1.72 -17.55 1.94
N LEU A 20 -1.65 -16.35 1.34
CA LEU A 20 -0.93 -16.07 0.09
C LEU A 20 0.59 -15.94 0.34
N LYS A 21 1.21 -16.97 0.91
CA LYS A 21 2.65 -16.99 1.25
C LYS A 21 3.60 -16.84 0.05
N GLN A 22 3.10 -17.08 -1.17
CA GLN A 22 3.85 -16.96 -2.43
C GLN A 22 3.63 -15.61 -3.13
N LEU A 23 2.90 -14.68 -2.50
CA LEU A 23 2.65 -13.37 -3.06
C LEU A 23 3.89 -12.49 -2.91
N ALA A 24 4.44 -12.06 -4.04
CA ALA A 24 5.64 -11.23 -4.10
C ALA A 24 5.29 -9.73 -4.10
N ARG A 25 4.18 -9.35 -4.73
CA ARG A 25 3.69 -7.96 -4.78
C ARG A 25 2.19 -7.87 -4.53
N LEU A 26 1.79 -6.88 -3.73
CA LEU A 26 0.41 -6.53 -3.45
C LEU A 26 0.22 -5.02 -3.67
N SER A 27 -0.55 -4.65 -4.69
CA SER A 27 -0.87 -3.24 -4.95
C SER A 27 -2.27 -2.90 -4.44
N LEU A 28 -2.32 -1.92 -3.53
CA LEU A 28 -3.51 -1.42 -2.86
C LEU A 28 -3.71 0.09 -3.11
N LYS A 29 -3.10 0.60 -4.18
CA LYS A 29 -3.16 2.02 -4.55
C LYS A 29 -4.60 2.47 -4.75
N GLY A 30 -4.92 3.72 -4.41
CA GLY A 30 -6.27 4.25 -4.59
C GLY A 30 -7.32 3.70 -3.62
N ASN A 31 -6.95 2.89 -2.63
CA ASN A 31 -7.84 2.43 -1.56
C ASN A 31 -7.72 3.27 -0.28
N GLN A 32 -8.75 3.22 0.55
CA GLN A 32 -8.87 4.00 1.78
C GLN A 32 -8.53 3.17 3.02
N PHE A 33 -7.31 2.64 3.08
CA PHE A 33 -6.85 1.90 4.25
C PHE A 33 -6.42 2.85 5.40
N PRO A 34 -6.98 2.70 6.62
CA PRO A 34 -6.48 3.40 7.80
C PRO A 34 -5.06 2.92 8.14
N SER A 35 -4.31 3.76 8.87
CA SER A 35 -2.91 3.48 9.22
C SER A 35 -2.76 2.15 9.97
N GLU A 36 -3.68 1.84 10.88
CA GLU A 36 -3.64 0.59 11.65
C GLU A 36 -3.78 -0.64 10.73
N GLU A 37 -4.63 -0.56 9.72
CA GLU A 37 -4.83 -1.67 8.77
C GLU A 37 -3.63 -1.84 7.84
N LYS A 38 -2.96 -0.75 7.45
CA LYS A 38 -1.71 -0.81 6.67
C LYS A 38 -0.64 -1.57 7.44
N GLU A 39 -0.46 -1.27 8.72
CA GLU A 39 0.48 -2.00 9.59
C GLU A 39 0.07 -3.46 9.75
N ARG A 40 -1.23 -3.73 9.93
CA ARG A 40 -1.75 -5.09 10.03
C ARG A 40 -1.41 -5.91 8.79
N ILE A 41 -1.63 -5.36 7.60
CA ILE A 41 -1.35 -6.02 6.32
C ILE A 41 0.16 -6.27 6.15
N GLN A 42 1.01 -5.32 6.54
CA GLN A 42 2.47 -5.49 6.53
C GLN A 42 2.92 -6.63 7.45
N ARG A 43 2.34 -6.76 8.65
CA ARG A 43 2.66 -7.86 9.58
C ARG A 43 2.15 -9.21 9.09
N LEU A 44 1.01 -9.25 8.39
CA LEU A 44 0.46 -10.48 7.82
C LEU A 44 1.28 -11.01 6.64
N LEU A 45 1.93 -10.12 5.89
CA LEU A 45 2.71 -10.46 4.69
C LEU A 45 4.10 -9.81 4.72
N PRO A 46 4.99 -10.19 5.67
CA PRO A 46 6.27 -9.51 5.87
C PRO A 46 7.27 -9.70 4.72
N LYS A 47 7.06 -10.69 3.85
CA LYS A 47 7.89 -10.97 2.67
C LYS A 47 7.31 -10.40 1.37
N CYS A 48 6.12 -9.80 1.42
CA CYS A 48 5.44 -9.26 0.25
C CYS A 48 5.73 -7.77 0.11
N ASN A 49 6.01 -7.31 -1.10
CA ASN A 49 6.14 -5.88 -1.36
C ASN A 49 4.74 -5.25 -1.53
N ILE A 50 4.34 -4.41 -0.57
CA ILE A 50 2.99 -3.83 -0.52
C ILE A 50 3.04 -2.34 -0.85
N SER A 51 2.26 -1.90 -1.84
CA SER A 51 2.17 -0.48 -2.22
C SER A 51 0.79 0.10 -1.95
N PHE A 52 0.71 1.07 -1.04
CA PHE A 52 -0.53 1.78 -0.67
C PHE A 52 -0.68 3.15 -1.35
N LYS A 53 0.41 3.73 -1.85
CA LYS A 53 0.41 5.05 -2.49
C LYS A 53 0.70 4.91 -3.97
N LEU A 54 0.00 5.70 -4.78
CA LEU A 54 0.49 6.02 -6.11
C LEU A 54 1.86 6.67 -5.95
N VAL A 55 2.88 6.08 -6.58
CA VAL A 55 4.23 6.66 -6.63
C VAL A 55 4.20 7.80 -7.65
N PHE A 56 3.46 8.87 -7.34
CA PHE A 56 3.58 10.17 -7.98
C PHE A 56 3.99 11.17 -6.91
N ARG A 57 5.18 10.98 -6.33
CA ARG A 57 5.79 12.01 -5.49
C ARG A 57 7.30 12.08 -5.63
N ILE A 58 7.76 12.14 -6.88
CA ILE A 58 8.98 12.86 -7.28
C ILE A 58 8.69 13.24 -8.73
N LEU A 59 8.17 14.44 -9.01
CA LEU A 59 8.90 15.43 -9.80
C LEU A 59 8.36 16.88 -9.66
N TYR A 60 7.49 17.21 -8.70
CA TYR A 60 6.91 18.58 -8.62
C TYR A 60 6.91 19.27 -7.25
N TRP A 61 7.65 18.79 -6.23
CA TRP A 61 7.71 19.50 -4.93
C TRP A 61 9.07 19.42 -4.23
N ALA A 62 10.16 19.41 -4.99
CA ALA A 62 11.50 19.65 -4.44
C ALA A 62 12.05 20.96 -5.01
N GLU A 63 11.29 22.05 -4.85
CA GLU A 63 11.76 23.44 -4.94
C GLU A 63 10.55 24.36 -4.68
N SER A 64 10.25 24.61 -3.42
CA SER A 64 9.52 25.81 -2.99
C SER A 64 9.67 25.97 -1.47
N THR A 65 10.69 26.75 -1.11
CA THR A 65 10.73 27.73 0.00
C THR A 65 10.45 27.18 1.40
N PHE A 66 11.46 26.86 2.21
CA PHE A 66 12.25 27.81 3.04
C PHE A 66 11.95 29.31 2.79
N THR A 67 11.16 29.88 3.71
CA THR A 67 10.95 31.28 4.16
C THR A 67 9.52 31.28 4.71
N GLU A 68 9.21 31.50 5.98
CA GLU A 68 9.81 32.32 7.05
C GLU A 68 9.86 31.58 8.39
#